data_AF-A0A017HQL4-F1
#
_entry.id   AF-A0A017HQL4-F1
#
_cell.length_a   1.000
_cell.length_b   1.000
_cell.length_c   1.000
_cell.angle_alpha   90.00
_cell.angle_beta   90.00
_cell.angle_gamma   90.00
#
_symmetry.space_group_name_H-M   'P 1'
#
loop_
_entity.id
_entity.type
_entity.pdbx_description
1 polymer ?
#
loop_
_entity_poly.entity_id
_entity_poly.type
_entity_poly.pdbx_seq_one_letter_code
_entity_poly.pdbx_strand_id
1 'polypeptide(L)'
;MLYGDDDDYLKLVVLSAGATRQTEFGREMGAVPEGWPRYGSSVVGPPGEEWTWLRLEVRRGEDGEKVTALTSRDGVDWARGATWTHRLGGGMRIGLVAMGGPGGFPAQFDHLRVHRPGA
;
A
#
# COMPACT_ATOMS: atom_id res chain seq x y z
N MET A 1 2.32 1.06 -4.53
CA MET A 1 1.23 2.05 -4.49
C MET A 1 0.28 1.79 -5.66
N LEU A 2 -1.03 1.86 -5.40
CA LEU A 2 -2.05 2.05 -6.43
C LEU A 2 -2.40 3.53 -6.43
N TYR A 3 -2.32 4.18 -7.57
CA TYR A 3 -2.37 5.64 -7.69
C TYR A 3 -3.41 6.05 -8.73
N GLY A 4 -4.39 6.84 -8.29
CA GLY A 4 -5.29 7.59 -9.16
C GLY A 4 -4.69 8.98 -9.39
N ASP A 5 -4.60 9.76 -8.32
CA ASP A 5 -3.95 11.07 -8.25
C ASP A 5 -3.35 11.32 -6.85
N ASP A 6 -2.95 12.55 -6.56
CA ASP A 6 -2.29 12.94 -5.30
C ASP A 6 -3.23 12.90 -4.09
N ASP A 7 -4.54 12.95 -4.31
CA ASP A 7 -5.57 12.90 -3.27
C ASP A 7 -6.33 11.56 -3.26
N ASP A 8 -6.14 10.69 -4.25
CA ASP A 8 -6.75 9.35 -4.34
C ASP A 8 -5.70 8.26 -4.62
N TYR A 9 -5.22 7.62 -3.54
CA TYR A 9 -4.24 6.53 -3.62
C TYR A 9 -4.32 5.52 -2.47
N LEU A 10 -3.76 4.34 -2.72
CA LEU A 10 -3.48 3.31 -1.72
C LEU A 10 -1.99 2.98 -1.71
N LYS A 11 -1.33 3.05 -0.55
CA LYS A 11 0.09 2.70 -0.41
C LYS A 11 0.28 1.56 0.59
N LEU A 12 1.09 0.58 0.21
CA LEU A 12 1.61 -0.43 1.11
C LEU A 12 3.13 -0.26 1.13
N VAL A 13 3.68 0.06 2.28
CA VAL A 13 5.09 0.47 2.44
C VAL A 13 5.67 -0.07 3.75
N VAL A 14 7.01 -0.13 3.84
CA VAL A 14 7.68 -0.18 5.14
C VAL A 14 7.79 1.24 5.67
N LEU A 15 7.11 1.51 6.78
CA LEU A 15 7.07 2.80 7.46
C LEU A 15 7.98 2.78 8.70
N SER A 16 8.75 3.86 8.86
CA SER A 16 9.37 4.23 10.13
C SER A 16 8.51 5.29 10.82
N ALA A 17 7.93 4.97 11.97
CA ALA A 17 7.07 5.86 12.73
C ALA A 17 7.56 5.96 14.17
N GLY A 18 8.28 7.04 14.49
CA GLY A 18 8.96 7.16 15.78
C GLY A 18 9.92 6.00 16.02
N ALA A 19 9.71 5.25 17.10
CA ALA A 19 10.54 4.11 17.47
C ALA A 19 10.12 2.78 16.81
N THR A 20 9.09 2.76 15.96
CA THR A 20 8.62 1.53 15.30
C THR A 20 9.00 1.48 13.83
N ARG A 21 9.31 0.26 13.38
CA ARG A 21 9.40 -0.08 11.95
C ARG A 21 8.33 -1.13 11.66
N GLN A 22 7.46 -0.81 10.74
CA GLN A 22 6.26 -1.60 10.48
C GLN A 22 5.89 -1.53 9.01
N THR A 23 5.05 -2.45 8.55
CA THR A 23 4.40 -2.33 7.25
C THR A 23 3.07 -1.61 7.41
N GLU A 24 2.91 -0.52 6.68
CA GLU A 24 1.71 0.33 6.71
C GLU A 24 0.92 0.13 5.41
N PHE A 25 -0.38 -0.12 5.54
CA PHE A 25 -1.34 0.01 4.45
C PHE A 25 -2.18 1.28 4.62
N GLY A 26 -1.78 2.34 3.92
CA GLY A 26 -2.40 3.65 3.93
C GLY A 26 -3.36 3.88 2.77
N ARG A 27 -4.38 4.70 3.01
CA ARG A 27 -5.34 5.19 2.05
C ARG A 27 -5.46 6.70 2.19
N GLU A 28 -5.34 7.41 1.07
CA GLU A 28 -5.79 8.79 0.95
C GLU A 28 -7.04 8.81 0.05
N MET A 29 -7.96 9.75 0.32
CA MET A 29 -9.13 9.98 -0.51
C MET A 29 -9.50 11.46 -0.58
N GLY A 30 -9.97 11.88 -1.75
CA GLY A 30 -10.45 13.23 -2.02
C GLY A 30 -11.68 13.26 -2.92
N ALA A 31 -12.47 14.34 -2.92
CA ALA A 31 -12.51 15.40 -1.92
C ALA A 31 -13.23 14.92 -0.63
N VAL A 32 -12.87 15.49 0.52
CA VAL A 32 -13.59 15.33 1.79
C VAL A 32 -14.09 16.70 2.27
N PRO A 33 -15.10 16.79 3.16
CA PRO A 33 -15.52 18.06 3.72
C PRO A 33 -14.37 18.80 4.43
N GLU A 34 -14.44 20.13 4.49
CA GLU A 34 -13.42 20.94 5.15
C GLU A 34 -13.18 20.50 6.61
N GLY A 35 -11.91 20.38 7.00
CA GLY A 35 -11.50 19.93 8.33
C GLY A 35 -11.55 18.42 8.55
N TRP A 36 -12.02 17.62 7.58
CA TRP A 36 -12.03 16.16 7.70
C TRP A 36 -10.67 15.56 7.32
N PRO A 37 -10.24 14.47 7.98
CA PRO A 37 -9.02 13.77 7.58
C PRO A 37 -9.23 13.08 6.23
N ARG A 38 -8.23 13.19 5.35
CA ARG A 38 -8.19 12.49 4.04
C ARG A 38 -7.47 11.15 4.12
N TYR A 39 -6.58 11.00 5.09
CA TYR A 39 -5.69 9.86 5.20
C TYR A 39 -6.07 8.95 6.38
N GLY A 40 -6.04 7.65 6.16
CA GLY A 40 -6.14 6.62 7.19
C GLY A 40 -5.24 5.44 6.89
N SER A 41 -4.80 4.72 7.93
CA SER A 41 -3.92 3.57 7.73
C SER A 41 -4.15 2.43 8.72
N SER A 42 -3.63 1.26 8.35
CA SER A 42 -3.55 0.08 9.21
C SER A 42 -2.15 -0.50 9.20
N VAL A 43 -1.72 -1.05 10.33
CA VAL A 43 -0.49 -1.85 10.41
C VAL A 43 -0.79 -3.28 9.97
N VAL A 44 0.06 -3.86 9.12
CA VAL A 44 -0.06 -5.26 8.69
C VAL A 44 0.84 -6.18 9.52
N GLY A 45 2.09 -5.79 9.72
CA GLY A 45 3.06 -6.57 10.50
C GLY A 45 4.48 -6.00 10.47
N PRO A 46 5.44 -6.67 11.12
CA PRO A 46 6.84 -6.23 11.09
C PRO A 46 7.46 -6.44 9.69
N PRO A 47 8.45 -5.62 9.29
CA PRO A 47 9.26 -5.89 8.11
C PRO A 47 10.12 -7.14 8.32
N GLY A 48 10.62 -7.71 7.22
CA GLY A 48 11.68 -8.73 7.27
C GLY A 48 13.04 -8.11 7.63
N GLU A 49 14.00 -8.96 8.00
CA GLU A 49 15.33 -8.51 8.42
C GLU A 49 16.15 -7.94 7.25
N GLU A 50 16.12 -8.63 6.11
CA GLU A 50 16.82 -8.20 4.88
C GLU A 50 15.82 -7.70 3.83
N TRP A 51 14.89 -8.56 3.41
CA TRP A 51 13.86 -8.24 2.42
C TRP A 51 12.47 -8.25 3.04
N THR A 52 11.59 -7.38 2.54
CA THR A 52 10.16 -7.38 2.87
C THR A 52 9.37 -7.48 1.59
N TRP A 53 8.50 -8.48 1.51
CA TRP A 53 7.62 -8.68 0.36
C TRP A 53 6.28 -8.00 0.63
N LEU A 54 5.85 -7.16 -0.31
CA LEU A 54 4.61 -6.41 -0.23
C LEU A 54 3.71 -6.82 -1.39
N ARG A 55 2.44 -7.13 -1.10
CA ARG A 55 1.45 -7.54 -2.08
C ARG A 55 0.14 -6.81 -1.87
N LEU A 56 -0.47 -6.41 -2.98
CA LEU A 56 -1.83 -5.88 -3.02
C LEU A 56 -2.69 -6.84 -3.84
N GLU A 57 -3.69 -7.43 -3.21
CA GLU A 57 -4.72 -8.20 -3.90
C GLU A 57 -5.86 -7.25 -4.28
N VAL A 58 -6.07 -7.06 -5.57
CA VAL A 58 -7.10 -6.15 -6.10
C VAL A 58 -8.27 -6.94 -6.66
N ARG A 59 -9.46 -6.71 -6.10
CA ARG A 59 -10.73 -7.18 -6.65
C ARG A 59 -11.57 -6.00 -7.10
N ARG A 60 -11.88 -5.93 -8.39
CA ARG A 60 -12.77 -4.90 -8.94
C ARG A 60 -14.23 -5.34 -8.88
N GLY A 61 -15.12 -4.44 -8.51
CA GLY A 61 -16.57 -4.63 -8.55
C GLY A 61 -17.29 -3.29 -8.78
N GLU A 62 -18.62 -3.30 -8.69
CA GLU A 62 -19.45 -2.10 -8.88
C GLU A 62 -19.15 -0.99 -7.87
N ASP A 63 -18.74 -1.38 -6.66
CA ASP A 63 -18.35 -0.47 -5.58
C ASP A 63 -16.93 0.11 -5.71
N GLY A 64 -16.18 -0.29 -6.76
CA GLY A 64 -14.79 0.06 -6.98
C GLY A 64 -13.82 -1.08 -6.68
N GLU A 65 -12.57 -0.72 -6.43
CA GLU A 65 -11.49 -1.63 -6.05
C GLU A 65 -11.57 -1.98 -4.56
N LYS A 66 -11.75 -3.27 -4.25
CA LYS A 66 -11.46 -3.84 -2.92
C LYS A 66 -10.03 -4.33 -2.92
N VAL A 67 -9.18 -3.70 -2.12
CA VAL A 67 -7.75 -3.94 -2.08
C VAL A 67 -7.33 -4.46 -0.73
N THR A 68 -6.82 -5.68 -0.67
CA THR A 68 -6.27 -6.28 0.56
C THR A 68 -4.75 -6.17 0.53
N ALA A 69 -4.15 -5.67 1.62
CA ALA A 69 -2.71 -5.73 1.81
C ALA A 69 -2.26 -7.08 2.37
N LEU A 70 -1.15 -7.59 1.84
CA LEU A 70 -0.45 -8.74 2.39
C LEU A 70 1.04 -8.43 2.46
N THR A 71 1.68 -8.89 3.52
CA THR A 71 3.12 -8.72 3.73
C THR A 71 3.76 -10.03 4.13
N SER A 72 5.00 -10.24 3.71
CA SER A 72 5.77 -11.43 4.06
C SER A 72 7.21 -11.04 4.39
N ARG A 73 7.82 -11.80 5.30
CA ARG A 73 9.23 -11.66 5.72
C ARG A 73 10.16 -12.67 5.05
N ASP A 74 9.61 -13.63 4.30
CA ASP A 74 10.33 -14.72 3.64
C ASP A 74 9.85 -15.00 2.20
N GLY A 75 8.81 -14.29 1.74
CA GLY A 75 8.19 -14.49 0.42
C GLY A 75 7.26 -15.70 0.35
N VAL A 76 7.14 -16.50 1.41
CA VAL A 76 6.37 -17.75 1.47
C VAL A 76 5.16 -17.60 2.36
N ASP A 77 5.34 -17.14 3.60
CA ASP A 77 4.28 -16.96 4.58
C ASP A 77 3.75 -15.53 4.56
N TRP A 78 2.44 -15.37 4.31
CA TRP A 78 1.81 -14.08 4.10
C TRP A 78 0.88 -13.71 5.25
N ALA A 79 1.21 -12.63 5.95
CA ALA A 79 0.30 -11.97 6.87
C ALA A 79 -0.73 -11.17 6.06
N ARG A 80 -2.02 -11.39 6.33
CA ARG A 80 -3.12 -10.65 5.70
C ARG A 80 -3.48 -9.44 6.57
N GLY A 81 -3.43 -8.26 5.96
CA GLY A 81 -3.79 -6.99 6.59
C GLY A 81 -5.21 -6.54 6.27
N ALA A 82 -5.46 -5.25 6.47
CA ALA A 82 -6.75 -4.64 6.19
C ALA A 82 -7.11 -4.69 4.70
N THR A 83 -8.40 -4.54 4.44
CA THR A 83 -8.94 -4.31 3.09
C THR A 83 -9.55 -2.93 3.02
N TRP A 84 -9.12 -2.14 2.04
CA TRP A 84 -9.72 -0.85 1.71
C TRP A 84 -10.60 -1.00 0.48
N THR A 85 -11.76 -0.35 0.48
CA THR A 85 -12.52 -0.07 -0.76
C THR A 85 -12.13 1.31 -1.26
N HIS A 86 -11.86 1.44 -2.55
CA HIS A 86 -11.54 2.71 -3.18
C HIS A 86 -12.07 2.75 -4.62
N ARG A 87 -12.10 3.95 -5.24
CA ARG A 87 -12.59 4.15 -6.61
C ARG A 87 -11.51 4.87 -7.42
N LEU A 88 -10.40 4.19 -7.65
CA LEU A 88 -9.24 4.73 -8.37
C LEU A 88 -9.48 4.80 -9.89
N GLY A 89 -10.47 4.03 -10.39
CA GLY A 89 -10.91 4.07 -11.77
C GLY A 89 -9.99 3.32 -12.75
N GLY A 90 -10.40 3.30 -14.02
CA GLY A 90 -9.72 2.53 -15.07
C GLY A 90 -8.29 3.01 -15.39
N GLY A 91 -7.96 4.26 -15.07
CA GLY A 91 -6.63 4.86 -15.24
C GLY A 91 -5.65 4.58 -14.10
N MET A 92 -6.07 3.85 -13.06
CA MET A 92 -5.23 3.51 -11.90
C MET A 92 -3.88 2.93 -12.33
N ARG A 93 -2.80 3.51 -11.80
CA ARG A 93 -1.43 3.04 -12.00
C ARG A 93 -0.95 2.25 -10.79
N ILE A 94 -0.02 1.33 -11.02
CA ILE A 94 0.74 0.66 -9.96
C ILE A 94 2.21 1.05 -10.06
N GLY A 95 2.83 1.34 -8.92
CA GLY A 95 4.23 1.74 -8.87
C GLY A 95 4.91 1.43 -7.54
N LEU A 96 6.24 1.32 -7.60
CA LEU A 96 7.12 1.30 -6.44
C LEU A 96 7.26 2.74 -5.93
N VAL A 97 7.21 2.94 -4.61
CA VAL A 97 7.25 4.27 -4.01
C VAL A 97 8.16 4.26 -2.80
N ALA A 98 9.01 5.28 -2.71
CA ALA A 98 9.79 5.60 -1.52
C ALA A 98 9.37 6.99 -1.07
N MET A 99 8.88 7.10 0.15
CA MET A 99 8.47 8.36 0.75
C MET A 99 9.23 8.51 2.06
N GLY A 100 9.76 9.70 2.31
CA GLY A 100 10.53 9.96 3.51
C GLY A 100 10.72 11.44 3.74
N GLY A 101 11.10 11.78 4.97
CA GLY A 101 11.50 13.14 5.31
C GLY A 101 12.88 13.50 4.76
N PRO A 102 13.35 14.74 5.04
CA PRO A 102 14.73 15.12 4.77
C PRO A 102 15.69 14.16 5.46
N GLY A 103 16.71 13.69 4.74
CA GLY A 103 17.70 12.73 5.28
C GLY A 103 18.17 11.65 4.31
N GLY A 104 17.49 11.49 3.16
CA GLY A 104 17.95 10.58 2.10
C GLY A 104 17.90 9.12 2.52
N PHE A 105 16.68 8.58 2.65
CA PHE A 105 16.44 7.18 3.00
C PHE A 105 16.15 6.37 1.72
N PRO A 106 17.18 5.82 1.04
CA PRO A 106 16.95 5.06 -0.18
C PRO A 106 16.16 3.79 0.13
N ALA A 107 15.20 3.47 -0.75
CA ALA A 107 14.57 2.17 -0.79
C ALA A 107 15.12 1.39 -1.99
N GLN A 108 15.58 0.17 -1.75
CA GLN A 108 15.97 -0.75 -2.80
C GLN A 108 14.79 -1.66 -3.12
N PHE A 109 14.49 -1.80 -4.40
CA PHE A 109 13.47 -2.71 -4.89
C PHE A 109 14.12 -3.71 -5.84
N ASP A 110 13.94 -4.99 -5.57
CA ASP A 110 14.41 -6.04 -6.47
C ASP A 110 13.48 -6.18 -7.68
N HIS A 111 12.17 -6.30 -7.46
CA HIS A 111 11.20 -6.47 -8.53
C HIS A 111 9.81 -5.92 -8.21
N LEU A 112 9.08 -5.59 -9.27
CA LEU A 112 7.62 -5.43 -9.26
C LEU A 112 7.01 -6.50 -10.18
N ARG A 113 6.08 -7.29 -9.65
CA ARG A 113 5.33 -8.29 -10.42
C ARG A 113 3.85 -7.96 -10.39
N VAL A 114 3.23 -8.01 -11.56
CA VAL A 114 1.78 -7.83 -11.73
C VAL A 114 1.26 -9.04 -12.47
N HIS A 115 0.29 -9.73 -11.89
CA HIS A 115 -0.35 -10.88 -12.51
C HIS A 115 -1.85 -10.83 -12.26
N ARG A 116 -2.62 -11.46 -13.14
CA ARG A 116 -4.02 -11.76 -12.86
C ARG A 116 -4.07 -13.01 -11.96
N PRO A 117 -4.91 -13.04 -10.90
CA PRO A 117 -5.19 -14.29 -10.21
C PRO A 117 -5.88 -15.23 -11.19
N GLY A 118 -5.29 -16.41 -11.45
CA GLY A 118 -5.86 -17.56 -12.19
C GLY A 118 -6.71 -17.26 -13.44
N ALA A 119 -6.15 -17.50 -14.61
CA ALA A 119 -6.91 -18.13 -15.70
C ALA A 119 -6.89 -19.65 -15.47
#